data_AF-A0AAE6YFY9-F1
#
_entry.id   AF-A0AAE6YFY9-F1
#
_cell.length_a   1.000
_cell.length_b   1.000
_cell.length_c   1.000
_cell.angle_alpha   90.00
_cell.angle_beta   90.00
_cell.angle_gamma   90.00
#
_symmetry.space_group_name_H-M   'P 1'
#
loop_
_entity.id
_entity.type
_entity.pdbx_description
1 polymer ?
#
loop_
_entity_poly.entity_id
_entity_poly.type
_entity_poly.pdbx_seq_one_letter_code
_entity_poly.pdbx_strand_id
1 'polypeptide(L)'
;MFDAVRKVWAGLLGATRAPSRQGREEDGEVKVGGKRPHNIFEAAAAYVSASIEDDQDRIDEASGWVSPEALSFGVNELACRAVLALARERDESPRTVARALLGLPAA
;
A
#
# COMPACT_ATOMS: atom_id res chain seq x y z
N MET A 1 17.75 -1.04 -10.48
CA MET A 1 17.86 -1.71 -9.16
C MET A 1 16.51 -1.85 -8.42
N PHE A 2 15.44 -1.21 -8.89
CA PHE A 2 14.09 -1.29 -8.30
C PHE A 2 13.19 -2.41 -8.89
N ASP A 3 13.62 -3.08 -9.98
CA ASP A 3 12.85 -4.14 -10.63
C ASP A 3 12.73 -5.43 -9.81
N ALA A 4 13.74 -5.74 -8.99
CA ALA A 4 13.75 -6.93 -8.15
C ALA A 4 12.69 -6.86 -7.04
N VAL A 5 12.48 -5.66 -6.47
CA VAL A 5 11.49 -5.41 -5.42
C VAL A 5 10.06 -5.60 -5.96
N ARG A 6 9.82 -5.19 -7.20
CA ARG A 6 8.53 -5.37 -7.90
C ARG A 6 8.17 -6.84 -8.13
N LYS A 7 9.16 -7.69 -8.41
CA LYS A 7 8.96 -9.11 -8.71
C LYS A 7 8.65 -9.95 -7.46
N VAL A 8 9.21 -9.56 -6.31
CA VAL A 8 8.96 -10.24 -5.02
C VAL A 8 7.54 -9.94 -4.50
N TRP A 9 7.06 -8.70 -4.65
CA TRP A 9 5.72 -8.31 -4.22
C TRP A 9 4.58 -8.92 -5.07
N ALA A 10 4.81 -9.13 -6.37
CA ALA A 10 3.84 -9.77 -7.25
C ALA A 10 3.58 -11.25 -6.88
N GLY A 11 4.57 -11.94 -6.29
CA GLY A 11 4.43 -13.35 -5.86
C GLY A 11 3.58 -13.52 -4.60
N LEU A 12 3.58 -12.53 -3.70
CA LEU A 12 2.86 -12.60 -2.42
C LEU A 12 1.35 -12.30 -2.57
N LEU A 13 0.97 -11.49 -3.56
CA LEU A 13 -0.44 -11.15 -3.85
C LEU A 13 -1.20 -12.23 -4.63
N GLY A 14 -0.50 -13.21 -5.23
CA GLY A 14 -1.10 -14.29 -6.01
C GLY A 14 -1.65 -15.46 -5.19
N ALA A 15 -1.34 -15.54 -3.90
CA ALA A 15 -1.57 -16.74 -3.09
C ALA A 15 -2.87 -16.75 -2.24
N THR A 16 -3.71 -15.71 -2.31
CA THR A 16 -4.91 -15.59 -1.44
C THR A 16 -6.25 -15.72 -2.18
N ARG A 17 -6.28 -16.32 -3.38
CA ARG A 17 -7.55 -16.69 -4.04
C ARG A 17 -8.05 -18.06 -3.55
N ALA A 18 -8.80 -18.05 -2.45
CA ALA A 18 -9.69 -19.16 -2.09
C ALA A 18 -11.01 -19.05 -2.89
N PRO A 19 -11.55 -20.13 -3.46
CA PRO A 19 -12.79 -20.08 -4.24
C PRO A 19 -14.02 -20.07 -3.32
N SER A 20 -14.75 -18.96 -3.29
CA SER A 20 -16.06 -18.88 -2.65
C SER A 20 -17.14 -19.51 -3.56
N ARG A 21 -17.77 -20.58 -3.06
CA ARG A 21 -18.91 -21.26 -3.70
C ARG A 21 -20.14 -20.35 -3.72
N GLN A 22 -20.84 -20.41 -4.84
CA GLN A 22 -22.00 -19.64 -5.26
C GLN A 22 -23.32 -20.23 -4.74
N GLY A 23 -24.29 -19.36 -4.46
CA GLY A 23 -25.72 -19.69 -4.55
C GLY A 23 -26.61 -19.13 -3.44
N ARG A 24 -27.30 -18.00 -3.71
CA ARG A 24 -28.78 -17.91 -3.71
C ARG A 24 -29.22 -16.51 -4.15
N GLU A 25 -29.97 -16.46 -5.24
CA GLU A 25 -30.71 -15.29 -5.73
C GLU A 25 -31.93 -15.08 -4.84
N GLU A 26 -32.10 -13.87 -4.28
CA GLU A 26 -33.39 -13.36 -3.84
C GLU A 26 -33.53 -11.90 -4.29
N ASP A 27 -34.71 -11.67 -4.86
CA ASP A 27 -35.17 -10.53 -5.62
C ASP A 27 -35.21 -9.26 -4.76
N GLY A 28 -34.62 -8.18 -5.26
CA GLY A 28 -34.52 -6.91 -4.55
C GLY A 28 -33.54 -6.01 -5.29
N GLU A 29 -34.06 -4.94 -5.87
CA GLU A 29 -33.32 -3.90 -6.58
C GLU A 29 -32.16 -3.35 -5.74
N VAL A 30 -30.98 -3.96 -5.84
CA VAL A 30 -29.76 -3.45 -5.21
C VAL A 30 -29.32 -2.26 -6.02
N LYS A 31 -29.40 -1.06 -5.44
CA LYS A 31 -28.66 0.11 -5.92
C LYS A 31 -27.16 -0.21 -5.89
N VAL A 32 -26.65 -0.75 -6.99
CA VAL A 32 -25.23 -0.90 -7.26
C VAL A 32 -24.67 0.52 -7.44
N GLY A 33 -23.93 1.05 -6.47
CA GLY A 33 -23.31 2.36 -6.66
C GLY A 33 -22.68 3.05 -5.45
N GLY A 34 -22.71 2.49 -4.24
CA GLY A 34 -21.89 3.02 -3.14
C GLY A 34 -20.48 2.42 -3.21
N LYS A 35 -19.52 3.11 -3.83
CA LYS A 35 -18.08 2.76 -3.70
C LYS A 35 -17.81 2.68 -2.19
N ARG A 36 -17.42 1.51 -1.69
CA ARG A 36 -17.14 1.33 -0.25
C ARG A 36 -16.18 2.44 0.18
N PRO A 37 -16.34 3.02 1.39
CA PRO A 37 -15.38 4.02 1.86
C PRO A 37 -13.98 3.40 1.82
N HIS A 38 -13.08 4.03 1.07
CA HIS A 38 -11.69 3.59 0.93
C HIS A 38 -11.04 3.58 2.32
N ASN A 39 -10.37 2.48 2.66
CA ASN A 39 -9.72 2.39 3.96
C ASN A 39 -8.39 3.20 3.97
N ILE A 40 -7.92 3.59 5.16
CA ILE A 40 -6.73 4.44 5.31
C ILE A 40 -5.48 3.81 4.66
N PHE A 41 -5.34 2.49 4.73
CA PHE A 41 -4.19 1.79 4.15
C PHE A 41 -4.27 1.69 2.62
N GLU A 42 -5.47 1.58 2.06
CA GLU A 42 -5.71 1.66 0.62
C GLU A 42 -5.38 3.05 0.09
N ALA A 43 -5.81 4.11 0.78
CA ALA A 43 -5.49 5.49 0.43
C ALA A 43 -3.97 5.73 0.47
N ALA A 44 -3.29 5.29 1.54
CA ALA A 44 -1.83 5.42 1.65
C ALA A 44 -1.08 4.64 0.57
N ALA A 45 -1.50 3.42 0.26
CA ALA A 45 -0.88 2.60 -0.79
C ALA A 45 -1.06 3.24 -2.18
N ALA A 46 -2.26 3.73 -2.49
CA ALA A 46 -2.55 4.42 -3.75
C ALA A 46 -1.75 5.72 -3.87
N TYR A 47 -1.77 6.55 -2.81
CA TYR A 47 -1.05 7.83 -2.76
C TYR A 47 0.46 7.66 -2.95
N VAL A 48 1.10 6.74 -2.22
CA VAL A 48 2.55 6.52 -2.31
C VAL A 48 2.95 5.95 -3.67
N SER A 49 2.16 5.03 -4.23
CA SER A 49 2.44 4.48 -5.56
C SER A 49 2.32 5.56 -6.63
N ALA A 50 1.25 6.36 -6.60
CA ALA A 50 1.06 7.48 -7.52
C ALA A 50 2.15 8.54 -7.38
N SER A 51 2.61 8.83 -6.15
CA SER A 51 3.73 9.73 -5.88
C SER A 51 5.05 9.25 -6.51
N ILE A 52 5.30 7.93 -6.53
CA ILE A 52 6.49 7.34 -7.16
C ILE A 52 6.37 7.36 -8.69
N GLU A 53 5.15 7.19 -9.21
CA GLU A 53 4.84 7.21 -10.64
C GLU A 53 4.68 8.63 -11.22
N ASP A 54 4.74 9.67 -10.37
CA ASP A 54 4.46 11.07 -10.71
C ASP A 54 3.09 11.30 -11.36
N ASP A 55 2.09 10.51 -10.93
CA ASP A 55 0.70 10.59 -11.41
C ASP A 55 -0.12 11.54 -10.52
N GLN A 56 -0.12 12.82 -10.88
CA GLN A 56 -0.78 13.87 -10.09
C GLN A 56 -2.30 13.68 -9.99
N ASP A 57 -2.96 13.17 -11.03
CA ASP A 57 -4.41 12.92 -11.00
C ASP A 57 -4.76 11.85 -9.97
N ARG A 58 -3.94 10.79 -9.87
CA ARG A 58 -4.13 9.73 -8.86
C ARG A 58 -3.72 10.17 -7.46
N ILE A 59 -2.73 11.05 -7.33
CA ILE A 59 -2.38 11.67 -6.05
C ILE A 59 -3.58 12.44 -5.50
N ASP A 60 -4.19 13.28 -6.34
CA ASP A 60 -5.37 14.08 -5.97
C ASP A 60 -6.56 13.17 -5.62
N GLU A 61 -6.82 12.13 -6.42
CA GLU A 61 -7.88 11.15 -6.14
C GLU A 61 -7.68 10.48 -4.78
N ALA A 62 -6.49 9.92 -4.53
CA ALA A 62 -6.20 9.19 -3.30
C ALA A 62 -6.19 10.10 -2.06
N SER A 63 -5.75 11.34 -2.20
CA SER A 63 -5.75 12.32 -1.10
C SER A 63 -7.17 12.70 -0.65
N GLY A 64 -8.15 12.62 -1.55
CA GLY A 64 -9.56 12.89 -1.25
C GLY A 64 -10.30 11.73 -0.56
N TRP A 65 -9.70 10.55 -0.42
CA TRP A 65 -10.37 9.37 0.14
C TRP A 65 -10.50 9.41 1.66
N VAL A 66 -9.58 10.07 2.36
CA VAL A 66 -9.49 10.13 3.82
C VAL A 66 -9.04 11.52 4.26
N SER A 67 -9.11 11.83 5.56
CA SER A 67 -8.57 13.11 6.05
C SER A 67 -7.05 13.18 5.87
N PRO A 68 -6.45 14.38 5.75
CA PRO A 68 -5.00 14.55 5.65
C PRO A 68 -4.22 13.88 6.81
N GLU A 69 -4.77 13.93 8.02
CA GLU A 69 -4.17 13.30 9.21
C GLU A 69 -4.20 11.77 9.10
N ALA A 70 -5.31 11.21 8.61
CA ALA A 70 -5.45 9.78 8.39
C ALA A 70 -4.51 9.30 7.28
N LEU A 71 -4.38 10.05 6.19
CA LEU A 71 -3.42 9.75 5.13
C LEU A 71 -1.98 9.77 5.66
N SER A 72 -1.61 10.81 6.42
CA SER A 72 -0.27 10.93 7.03
C SER A 72 0.05 9.75 7.95
N PHE A 73 -0.93 9.32 8.77
CA PHE A 73 -0.79 8.11 9.58
C PHE A 73 -0.56 6.86 8.72
N GLY A 74 -1.36 6.68 7.65
CA GLY A 74 -1.22 5.55 6.75
C GLY A 74 0.14 5.50 6.04
N VAL A 75 0.64 6.65 5.58
CA VAL A 75 1.96 6.77 4.93
C VAL A 75 3.09 6.45 5.92
N ASN A 76 3.02 6.98 7.15
CA ASN A 76 4.02 6.68 8.18
C ASN A 76 4.05 5.18 8.53
N GLU A 77 2.89 4.55 8.68
CA GLU A 77 2.80 3.11 8.95
C GLU A 77 3.32 2.27 7.78
N LEU A 78 3.04 2.67 6.53
CA LEU A 78 3.60 2.02 5.35
C LEU A 78 5.13 2.11 5.33
N ALA A 79 5.70 3.28 5.67
CA ALA A 79 7.14 3.46 5.77
C ALA A 79 7.77 2.56 6.85
N CYS A 80 7.16 2.48 8.05
CA CYS A 80 7.61 1.58 9.12
C CYS A 80 7.63 0.11 8.67
N ARG A 81 6.55 -0.35 8.02
CA ARG A 81 6.47 -1.73 7.52
C ARG A 81 7.50 -2.01 6.43
N ALA A 82 7.71 -1.08 5.51
CA ALA A 82 8.71 -1.20 4.45
C ALA A 82 10.12 -1.32 5.03
N VAL A 83 10.48 -0.47 5.99
CA VAL A 83 11.79 -0.54 6.66
C VAL A 83 11.97 -1.86 7.42
N LEU A 84 10.96 -2.31 8.17
CA LEU A 84 11.03 -3.58 8.91
C LEU A 84 11.18 -4.79 7.98
N ALA A 85 10.45 -4.80 6.86
CA ALA A 85 10.57 -5.86 5.86
C ALA A 85 11.98 -5.87 5.25
N LEU A 86 12.47 -4.73 4.78
CA LEU A 86 13.80 -4.60 4.18
C LEU A 86 14.93 -4.93 5.15
N ALA A 87 14.80 -4.55 6.43
CA ALA A 87 15.76 -4.90 7.48
C ALA A 87 15.91 -6.41 7.63
N ARG A 88 14.79 -7.14 7.64
CA ARG A 88 14.79 -8.61 7.71
C ARG A 88 15.37 -9.25 6.46
N GLU A 89 15.04 -8.71 5.28
CA GLU A 89 15.58 -9.22 4.01
C GLU A 89 17.10 -9.04 3.89
N ARG A 90 17.65 -7.99 4.50
CA ARG A 90 19.08 -7.65 4.45
C ARG A 90 19.89 -8.16 5.65
N ASP A 91 19.23 -8.75 6.65
CA ASP A 91 19.82 -9.06 7.96
C ASP A 91 20.53 -7.84 8.59
N GLU A 92 19.90 -6.66 8.44
CA GLU A 92 20.42 -5.39 8.95
C GLU A 92 19.47 -4.79 10.00
N SER A 93 19.99 -3.87 10.82
CA SER A 93 19.13 -3.13 11.75
C SER A 93 18.19 -2.18 10.98
N PRO A 94 16.94 -1.95 11.46
CA PRO A 94 16.03 -0.96 10.87
C PRO A 94 16.65 0.44 10.76
N ARG A 95 17.50 0.82 11.72
CA ARG A 95 18.22 2.10 11.72
C ARG A 95 19.19 2.19 10.54
N THR A 96 19.96 1.14 10.27
CA THR A 96 20.89 1.08 9.14
C THR A 96 20.13 1.23 7.82
N VAL A 97 19.06 0.45 7.63
CA VAL A 97 18.23 0.50 6.42
C VAL A 97 17.60 1.87 6.21
N ALA A 98 16.99 2.46 7.25
CA ALA A 98 16.36 3.77 7.13
C ALA A 98 17.37 4.86 6.75
N ARG A 99 18.58 4.84 7.34
CA ARG A 99 19.64 5.78 6.99
C ARG A 99 20.12 5.59 5.55
N ALA A 100 20.31 4.35 5.12
CA ALA A 100 20.72 4.03 3.76
C ALA A 100 19.68 4.47 2.72
N LEU A 101 18.38 4.25 2.97
CA LEU A 101 17.29 4.72 2.09
C LEU A 101 17.26 6.24 1.92
N LEU A 102 17.69 6.98 2.95
CA LEU A 102 17.76 8.44 2.96
C LEU A 102 19.13 9.00 2.53
N GLY A 103 20.07 8.14 2.11
CA GLY A 103 21.43 8.57 1.71
C GLY A 103 22.27 9.12 2.87
N LEU A 104 21.92 8.80 4.12
CA LEU A 104 22.64 9.25 5.31
C LEU A 104 23.83 8.33 5.61
N PRO A 105 24.94 8.84 6.18
CA PRO A 105 26.10 8.02 6.53
C PRO A 105 25.73 6.95 7.57
N ALA A 106 26.43 5.81 7.56
CA ALA A 106 26.28 4.79 8.58
C ALA A 106 26.53 5.38 9.98
N ALA A 107 25.77 4.92 10.97
CA ALA A 107 25.86 5.37 12.35
C ALA A 107 26.98 4.64 13.11
#